data_AF-A0A1G3BNB7-F1
#
_entry.id   AF-A0A1G3BNB7-F1
#
_cell.length_a   1.000
_cell.length_b   1.000
_cell.length_c   1.000
_cell.angle_alpha   90.00
_cell.angle_beta   90.00
_cell.angle_gamma   90.00
#
_symmetry.space_group_name_H-M   'P 1'
#
loop_
_entity.id
_entity.type
_entity.pdbx_description
1 polymer ?
#
loop_
_entity_poly.entity_id
_entity_poly.type
_entity_poly.pdbx_seq_one_letter_code
_entity_poly.pdbx_strand_id
1 'polypeptide(L)'
;MLLEEGDYESSVSRTYYAMFYAAEAVLLIKNLSFSSHRGVISAFGEHFIKTDIFPRDLGKEFNRAFEKRQLGDYEYTCVISKEEAREILEKGKDFVVKITEYLKDAKYM
;
A
#
# COMPACT_ATOMS: atom_id res chain seq x y z
N MET A 1 3.24 15.72 -12.09
CA MET A 1 3.26 14.52 -11.19
C MET A 1 3.18 15.13 -9.80
N LEU A 2 2.26 14.72 -8.92
CA LEU A 2 1.99 15.48 -7.67
C LEU A 2 3.24 15.77 -6.81
N LEU A 3 4.19 14.83 -6.78
CA LEU A 3 5.49 15.00 -6.13
C LEU A 3 6.33 16.15 -6.70
N GLU A 4 6.24 16.41 -8.01
CA GLU A 4 6.92 17.52 -8.71
C GLU A 4 6.20 18.87 -8.51
N GLU A 5 4.91 18.83 -8.13
CA GLU A 5 4.07 20.00 -7.89
C GLU A 5 4.06 20.41 -6.41
N GLY A 6 4.78 19.69 -5.53
CA GLY A 6 4.87 19.97 -4.10
C GLY A 6 3.72 19.40 -3.27
N ASP A 7 2.80 18.65 -3.88
CA ASP A 7 1.63 18.05 -3.22
C ASP A 7 1.97 16.64 -2.71
N TYR A 8 2.75 16.63 -1.62
CA TYR A 8 3.30 15.41 -1.01
C TYR A 8 2.22 14.56 -0.32
N GLU A 9 1.23 15.19 0.29
CA GLU A 9 0.09 14.53 0.92
C GLU A 9 -0.74 13.76 -0.10
N SER A 10 -1.14 14.41 -1.19
CA SER A 10 -1.88 13.72 -2.26
C SER A 10 -1.04 12.63 -2.91
N SER A 11 0.28 12.80 -3.01
CA SER A 11 1.19 11.77 -3.53
C SER A 11 1.18 10.52 -2.64
N VAL A 12 1.30 10.69 -1.32
CA VAL A 12 1.22 9.59 -0.36
C VAL A 12 -0.15 8.94 -0.37
N SER A 13 -1.22 9.75 -0.39
CA SER A 13 -2.60 9.24 -0.42
C SER A 13 -2.86 8.37 -1.64
N ARG A 14 -2.52 8.84 -2.85
CA ARG A 14 -2.66 8.06 -4.09
C ARG A 14 -1.79 6.80 -4.10
N THR A 15 -0.58 6.89 -3.56
CA THR A 15 0.31 5.72 -3.44
C THR A 15 -0.31 4.65 -2.55
N TYR A 16 -0.81 5.05 -1.38
CA TYR A 16 -1.51 4.15 -0.47
C TYR A 16 -2.71 3.47 -1.16
N TYR A 17 -3.54 4.21 -1.89
CA TYR A 17 -4.69 3.62 -2.59
C TYR A 17 -4.27 2.61 -3.67
N ALA A 18 -3.18 2.86 -4.39
CA ALA A 18 -2.64 1.89 -5.34
C ALA A 18 -2.22 0.57 -4.65
N MET A 19 -1.54 0.67 -3.50
CA MET A 19 -1.20 -0.49 -2.68
C MET A 19 -2.45 -1.19 -2.14
N PHE A 20 -3.43 -0.43 -1.67
CA PHE A 20 -4.68 -0.93 -1.12
C PHE A 20 -5.44 -1.78 -2.15
N TYR A 21 -5.63 -1.27 -3.37
CA TYR A 21 -6.32 -2.02 -4.42
C TYR A 21 -5.55 -3.26 -4.87
N ALA A 22 -4.21 -3.22 -4.89
CA ALA A 22 -3.41 -4.41 -5.16
C ALA A 22 -3.60 -5.47 -4.05
N ALA A 23 -3.61 -5.06 -2.78
CA ALA A 23 -3.87 -5.94 -1.65
C ALA A 23 -5.30 -6.52 -1.69
N GLU A 24 -6.31 -5.74 -2.08
CA GLU A 24 -7.66 -6.25 -2.30
C GLU A 24 -7.69 -7.29 -3.42
N ALA A 25 -7.06 -7.02 -4.56
CA ALA A 25 -7.02 -7.95 -5.68
C ALA A 25 -6.43 -9.32 -5.29
N VAL A 26 -5.35 -9.32 -4.51
CA VAL A 26 -4.74 -10.59 -4.05
C VAL A 26 -5.52 -11.26 -2.92
N LEU A 27 -6.33 -10.53 -2.15
CA LEU A 27 -7.26 -11.15 -1.20
C LEU A 27 -8.46 -11.78 -1.92
N LEU A 28 -8.92 -11.18 -3.01
CA LEU A 28 -10.03 -11.68 -3.81
C LEU A 28 -9.74 -13.06 -4.44
N ILE A 29 -8.50 -13.35 -4.84
CA ILE A 29 -8.14 -14.72 -5.32
C ILE A 29 -8.30 -15.79 -4.22
N LYS A 30 -8.31 -15.40 -2.94
CA LYS A 30 -8.62 -16.26 -1.79
C LYS A 30 -10.10 -16.20 -1.38
N ASN A 31 -10.96 -15.55 -2.17
CA ASN A 31 -12.37 -15.26 -1.84
C ASN A 31 -12.54 -14.44 -0.54
N LEU A 32 -11.57 -13.59 -0.21
CA LEU A 32 -11.62 -12.72 0.95
C LEU A 32 -11.90 -11.29 0.53
N SER A 33 -12.88 -10.64 1.17
CA SER A 33 -13.19 -9.23 0.96
C SER A 33 -13.51 -8.55 2.30
N PHE A 34 -13.16 -7.27 2.41
CA PHE A 34 -13.27 -6.51 3.64
C PHE A 34 -13.82 -5.12 3.35
N SER A 35 -14.69 -4.61 4.23
CA SER A 35 -15.31 -3.29 4.10
C SER A 35 -14.48 -2.15 4.71
N SER A 36 -13.31 -2.45 5.29
CA SER A 36 -12.47 -1.46 5.98
C SER A 36 -11.01 -1.58 5.59
N HIS A 37 -10.32 -0.44 5.58
CA HIS A 37 -8.88 -0.36 5.31
C HIS A 37 -8.06 -1.24 6.27
N ARG A 38 -8.34 -1.15 7.58
CA ARG A 38 -7.67 -1.97 8.59
C ARG A 38 -7.94 -3.47 8.39
N GLY A 39 -9.14 -3.84 7.93
CA GLY A 39 -9.49 -5.21 7.57
C GLY A 39 -8.60 -5.77 6.47
N VAL A 40 -8.46 -5.03 5.36
CA VAL A 40 -7.58 -5.41 4.24
C VAL A 40 -6.12 -5.54 4.69
N ILE A 41 -5.61 -4.57 5.45
CA ILE A 41 -4.22 -4.59 5.95
C ILE A 41 -3.97 -5.81 6.85
N SER A 42 -4.89 -6.07 7.79
CA SER A 42 -4.81 -7.23 8.70
C SER A 42 -4.83 -8.56 7.93
N ALA A 43 -5.77 -8.69 7.00
CA ALA A 43 -5.93 -9.91 6.20
C ALA A 43 -4.74 -10.13 5.26
N PHE A 44 -4.21 -9.08 4.65
CA PHE A 44 -2.98 -9.16 3.86
C PHE A 44 -1.81 -9.66 4.71
N GLY A 45 -1.66 -9.10 5.91
CA GLY A 45 -0.66 -9.55 6.89
C GLY A 45 -0.82 -11.03 7.27
N GLU A 46 -2.04 -11.46 7.55
CA GLU A 46 -2.34 -12.85 7.93
C GLU A 46 -2.08 -13.84 6.80
N HIS A 47 -2.58 -13.56 5.61
CA HIS A 47 -2.63 -14.54 4.52
C HIS A 47 -1.42 -14.53 3.60
N PHE A 48 -0.65 -13.44 3.57
CA PHE A 48 0.49 -13.30 2.65
C PHE A 48 1.81 -12.99 3.33
N ILE A 49 1.81 -12.30 4.48
CA ILE A 49 3.06 -11.98 5.18
C ILE A 49 3.44 -13.06 6.19
N LYS A 50 2.50 -13.50 7.04
CA LYS A 50 2.77 -14.56 8.03
C LYS A 50 2.96 -15.95 7.40
N THR A 51 2.48 -16.13 6.18
CA THR A 51 2.63 -17.35 5.38
C THR A 51 3.91 -17.35 4.53
N ASP A 52 4.76 -16.33 4.68
CA ASP A 52 6.01 -16.13 3.92
C ASP A 52 5.84 -16.10 2.39
N ILE A 53 4.62 -15.83 1.88
CA ILE A 53 4.38 -15.61 0.45
C ILE A 53 5.03 -14.30 0.00
N PHE A 54 4.93 -13.26 0.83
CA PHE A 54 5.60 -11.98 0.65
C PHE A 54 6.50 -11.66 1.84
N PRO A 55 7.61 -10.92 1.61
CA PRO A 55 8.52 -10.55 2.68
C PRO A 55 7.86 -9.61 3.69
N ARG A 56 8.25 -9.72 4.96
CA ARG A 56 7.70 -8.91 6.07
C ARG A 56 7.76 -7.41 5.84
N ASP A 57 8.81 -6.94 5.18
CA ASP A 57 8.97 -5.52 4.87
C ASP A 57 7.86 -5.01 3.97
N LEU A 58 7.30 -5.84 3.08
CA LEU A 58 6.18 -5.47 2.23
C LEU A 58 4.93 -5.09 3.07
N GLY A 59 4.68 -5.85 4.14
CA GLY A 59 3.61 -5.54 5.11
C GLY A 59 3.89 -4.29 5.93
N LYS A 60 5.15 -4.04 6.31
CA LYS A 60 5.54 -2.82 7.03
C LYS A 60 5.35 -1.57 6.17
N GLU A 61 5.78 -1.60 4.92
CA GLU A 61 5.61 -0.48 4.00
C GLU A 61 4.13 -0.16 3.75
N PHE A 62 3.28 -1.20 3.67
CA PHE A 62 1.84 -1.00 3.51
C PHE A 62 1.20 -0.33 4.72
N ASN A 63 1.57 -0.75 5.94
CA ASN A 63 1.13 -0.09 7.17
C ASN A 63 1.65 1.36 7.25
N ARG A 64 2.93 1.59 6.92
CA ARG A 64 3.53 2.92 6.91
C ARG A 64 2.81 3.87 5.96
N ALA A 65 2.49 3.43 4.74
CA ALA A 65 1.75 4.23 3.78
C ALA A 65 0.34 4.58 4.30
N PHE A 66 -0.34 3.64 4.97
CA PHE A 66 -1.65 3.90 5.59
C PHE A 66 -1.56 4.95 6.70
N GLU A 67 -0.60 4.82 7.62
CA GLU A 67 -0.38 5.76 8.72
C GLU A 67 -0.08 7.17 8.19
N LYS A 68 0.81 7.28 7.20
CA LYS A 68 1.19 8.57 6.62
C LYS A 68 0.05 9.23 5.85
N ARG A 69 -0.79 8.43 5.19
CA ARG A 69 -2.04 8.92 4.57
C ARG A 69 -3.03 9.43 5.62
N GLN A 70 -3.16 8.78 6.78
CA GLN A 70 -4.00 9.29 7.87
C GLN A 70 -3.47 10.60 8.45
N LEU A 71 -2.14 10.75 8.57
CA LEU A 71 -1.52 11.98 9.05
C LEU A 71 -1.74 13.14 8.07
N GLY A 72 -1.52 12.92 6.77
CA GLY A 72 -1.74 13.95 5.74
C GLY A 72 -3.21 14.36 5.59
N ASP A 73 -4.15 13.41 5.68
CA ASP A 73 -5.58 13.71 5.50
C ASP A 73 -6.24 14.39 6.73
N TYR A 74 -5.66 14.26 7.93
CA TYR A 74 -6.34 14.64 9.18
C TYR A 74 -5.52 15.45 10.20
N GLU A 75 -4.19 15.56 10.09
CA GLU A 75 -3.38 16.40 10.98
C GLU A 75 -2.92 17.70 10.31
N TYR A 76 -3.46 18.83 10.78
CA TYR A 76 -3.15 20.19 10.30
C TYR A 76 -1.68 20.62 10.46
N THR A 77 -0.86 19.83 11.18
CA THR A 77 0.52 20.18 11.52
C THR A 77 1.58 19.26 10.91
N CYS A 78 1.19 18.22 10.16
CA CYS A 78 2.13 17.22 9.66
C CYS A 78 2.57 17.52 8.21
N VAL A 79 3.74 18.13 8.04
CA VAL A 79 4.33 18.33 6.71
C VAL A 79 5.05 17.05 6.29
N ILE A 80 4.41 16.24 5.43
CA ILE A 80 5.10 15.13 4.76
C ILE A 80 6.23 15.74 3.92
N SER A 81 7.48 15.34 4.19
CA SER A 81 8.62 15.85 3.42
C SER A 81 8.64 15.27 2.01
N LYS A 82 9.32 15.97 1.09
CA LYS A 82 9.51 15.49 -0.29
C LYS A 82 10.19 14.12 -0.31
N GLU A 83 11.20 13.95 0.54
CA GLU A 83 11.98 12.72 0.66
C GLU A 83 11.10 11.57 1.15
N GLU A 84 10.24 11.82 2.14
CA GLU A 84 9.34 10.81 2.68
C GLU A 84 8.26 10.42 1.66
N ALA A 85 7.65 11.40 0.99
CA ALA A 85 6.69 11.13 -0.08
C ALA A 85 7.32 10.37 -1.25
N ARG A 86 8.58 10.66 -1.58
CA ARG A 86 9.34 9.93 -2.59
C ARG A 86 9.61 8.49 -2.17
N GLU A 87 10.07 8.29 -0.93
CA GLU A 87 10.35 6.95 -0.40
C GLU A 87 9.07 6.10 -0.41
N ILE A 88 7.95 6.64 0.07
CA ILE A 88 6.65 5.95 0.05
C ILE A 88 6.23 5.62 -1.38
N LEU A 89 6.41 6.55 -2.33
CA LEU A 89 6.11 6.30 -3.74
C LEU A 89 6.96 5.17 -4.33
N GLU A 90 8.26 5.16 -4.06
CA GLU A 90 9.17 4.11 -4.55
C GLU A 90 8.81 2.75 -3.96
N LYS A 91 8.56 2.67 -2.64
CA LYS A 91 8.12 1.45 -1.96
C LYS A 91 6.73 0.99 -2.41
N GLY A 92 5.80 1.92 -2.63
CA GLY A 92 4.46 1.62 -3.11
C GLY A 92 4.45 1.07 -4.54
N LYS A 93 5.35 1.57 -5.41
CA LYS A 93 5.56 0.98 -6.74
C LYS A 93 6.06 -0.45 -6.65
N ASP A 94 7.10 -0.70 -5.84
CA ASP A 94 7.64 -2.05 -5.62
C ASP A 94 6.56 -3.01 -5.08
N PHE A 95 5.72 -2.53 -4.16
CA PHE A 95 4.57 -3.28 -3.62
C PHE A 95 3.59 -3.71 -4.71
N VAL A 96 3.14 -2.76 -5.55
CA VAL A 96 2.17 -3.05 -6.62
C VAL A 96 2.77 -4.00 -7.66
N VAL A 97 4.05 -3.82 -8.01
CA VAL A 97 4.76 -4.70 -8.95
C VAL A 97 4.78 -6.13 -8.42
N LYS A 98 5.23 -6.35 -7.19
CA LYS A 98 5.33 -7.70 -6.59
C LYS A 98 3.98 -8.42 -6.53
N ILE A 99 2.92 -7.70 -6.17
CA ILE A 99 1.57 -8.30 -6.15
C ILE A 99 1.09 -8.61 -7.57
N THR A 100 1.34 -7.72 -8.53
CA THR A 100 0.93 -7.93 -9.92
C THR A 100 1.67 -9.12 -10.54
N GLU A 101 2.96 -9.26 -10.27
CA GLU A 101 3.76 -10.42 -10.68
C GLU A 101 3.21 -11.71 -10.08
N TYR A 102 2.94 -11.71 -8.77
CA TYR A 102 2.32 -12.86 -8.10
C TYR A 102 0.97 -13.25 -8.72
N LEU A 103 0.11 -12.27 -9.06
CA LEU A 103 -1.19 -12.53 -9.69
C LEU A 103 -1.06 -13.11 -11.11
N LYS A 104 -0.08 -12.65 -11.89
CA LYS A 104 0.23 -13.20 -13.22
C LYS A 104 0.74 -14.63 -13.14
N ASP A 105 1.67 -14.90 -12.24
CA ASP A 105 2.24 -16.24 -12.05
C ASP A 105 1.18 -17.24 -11.58
N ALA A 106 0.25 -16.77 -10.74
CA ALA A 106 -0.88 -17.55 -10.29
C ALA A 106 -2.01 -17.72 -11.34
N LYS A 107 -1.80 -17.24 -12.58
CA LYS A 107 -2.74 -17.29 -13.73
C LYS A 107 -4.07 -16.57 -13.50
N TYR A 108 -4.10 -15.55 -12.65
CA TYR A 108 -5.28 -14.72 -12.39
C TYR A 108 -5.28 -13.41 -13.19
N MET A 109 -4.27 -13.21 -14.06
CA MET A 109 -4.15 -12.10 -15.02
C MET A 109 -3.60 -12.58 -16.37
#